data_AF-A0A9P0CUY1-F1
#
_entry.id   AF-A0A9P0CUY1-F1
#
_cell.length_a   1.000
_cell.length_b   1.000
_cell.length_c   1.000
_cell.angle_alpha   90.00
_cell.angle_beta   90.00
_cell.angle_gamma   90.00
#
_symmetry.space_group_name_H-M   'P 1'
#
loop_
_entity.id
_entity.type
_entity.pdbx_description
1 polymer ?
#
loop_
_entity_poly.entity_id
_entity_poly.type
_entity_poly.pdbx_seq_one_letter_code
_entity_poly.pdbx_strand_id
1 'polypeptide(L)'
;MVCCAVTGCTSNNNKKAKNYSPNCRYFTFPTAKETRKMWVQKCYQKHNFNVKNARICWKHFSDEDFCIKEKILKLPKNKWKLKEDAVPLLNLPKSPKPKTSNQKNRNERIKKRNLLKNLQNTQENEDPTLNNNGVGEVPVVDTMNTIELEPTVTSNNRDTGSQTVRLQEESELLKKVRDLQKENLYLKQLLQKKTQEKNWLNKYLLKGSSES
;
A
#
# COMPACT_ATOMS: atom_id res chain seq x y z
N MET A 1 18.02 9.05 18.01
CA MET A 1 17.55 9.67 16.75
C MET A 1 16.25 8.99 16.33
N VAL A 2 15.24 9.75 15.90
CA VAL A 2 13.96 9.22 15.42
C VAL A 2 13.87 9.47 13.92
N CYS A 3 13.65 8.40 13.16
CA CYS A 3 13.38 8.43 11.72
C CYS A 3 11.95 7.95 11.48
N CYS A 4 11.31 8.48 10.44
CA CYS A 4 10.01 7.99 10.03
C CYS A 4 10.12 6.56 9.47
N ALA A 5 9.18 5.70 9.88
CA ALA A 5 9.08 4.30 9.46
C ALA A 5 8.48 4.10 8.06
N VAL A 6 7.87 5.14 7.48
CA VAL A 6 7.25 5.04 6.15
C VAL A 6 8.33 4.89 5.09
N THR A 7 8.18 3.88 4.24
CA THR A 7 9.13 3.59 3.17
C THR A 7 9.28 4.80 2.25
N GLY A 8 10.51 5.30 2.08
CA GLY A 8 10.81 6.48 1.27
C GLY A 8 10.65 7.83 1.98
N CYS A 9 10.17 7.86 3.23
CA CYS A 9 10.13 9.10 4.00
C CYS A 9 11.51 9.40 4.61
N THR A 10 12.04 10.60 4.32
CA THR A 10 13.35 11.05 4.83
C THR A 10 13.24 11.91 6.10
N SER A 11 12.03 12.08 6.62
CA SER A 11 11.77 12.91 7.81
C SER A 11 12.44 12.27 9.03
N ASN A 12 13.31 13.04 9.67
CA ASN A 12 13.99 12.64 10.89
C ASN A 12 14.21 13.87 11.81
N ASN A 13 14.50 13.62 13.09
CA ASN A 13 14.69 14.67 14.09
C ASN A 13 16.17 14.99 14.40
N ASN A 14 17.12 14.49 13.60
CA ASN A 14 18.53 14.76 13.80
C ASN A 14 18.85 16.16 13.27
N LYS A 15 19.28 17.06 14.17
CA LYS A 15 19.67 18.44 13.84
C LYS A 15 20.77 18.53 12.78
N LYS A 16 21.61 17.49 12.68
CA LYS A 16 22.71 17.41 11.70
C LYS A 16 22.28 16.83 10.34
N ALA A 17 21.06 16.32 10.21
CA ALA A 17 20.60 15.73 8.96
C ALA A 17 20.10 16.81 7.99
N LYS A 18 20.38 16.63 6.70
CA LYS A 18 19.88 17.51 5.61
C LYS A 18 18.36 17.68 5.64
N ASN A 19 17.63 16.67 6.10
CA ASN A 19 16.16 16.65 6.15
C ASN A 19 15.61 16.88 7.58
N TYR A 20 16.37 17.61 8.42
CA TYR A 20 15.92 17.98 9.75
C TYR A 20 14.58 18.72 9.68
N SER A 21 13.58 18.20 10.38
CA SER A 21 12.26 18.84 10.47
C SER A 21 12.00 19.26 11.93
N PRO A 22 12.35 20.49 12.33
CA PRO A 22 12.41 20.93 13.74
C PRO A 22 11.08 20.82 14.50
N ASN A 23 9.95 20.76 13.82
CA ASN A 23 8.61 20.67 14.43
C ASN A 23 7.83 19.42 14.01
N CYS A 24 8.52 18.43 13.46
CA CYS A 24 7.90 17.21 13.02
C CYS A 24 7.58 16.31 14.20
N ARG A 25 6.28 16.09 14.47
CA ARG A 25 5.84 15.11 15.46
C ARG A 25 5.95 13.69 14.89
N TYR A 26 6.33 12.76 15.76
CA TYR A 26 6.45 11.33 15.48
C TYR A 26 5.52 10.54 16.40
N PHE A 27 4.62 9.76 15.81
CA PHE A 27 3.61 8.96 16.49
C PHE A 27 4.06 7.52 16.64
N THR A 28 3.78 6.91 17.79
CA THR A 28 3.92 5.46 18.02
C THR A 28 2.87 4.71 17.24
N PHE A 29 3.17 3.45 16.92
CA PHE A 29 2.14 2.54 16.47
C PHE A 29 1.09 2.31 17.56
N PRO A 30 -0.18 2.14 17.18
CA PRO A 30 -1.28 1.97 18.13
C PRO A 30 -1.20 0.63 18.86
N THR A 31 -1.75 0.61 20.07
CA THR A 31 -1.86 -0.61 20.89
C THR A 31 -2.85 -1.60 20.28
N ALA A 32 -3.94 -1.11 19.69
CA ALA A 32 -4.93 -1.93 19.00
C ALA A 32 -4.31 -2.72 17.83
N LYS A 33 -4.50 -4.04 17.83
CA LYS A 33 -3.87 -4.96 16.87
C LYS A 33 -4.27 -4.68 15.42
N GLU A 34 -5.55 -4.36 15.18
CA GLU A 34 -6.07 -4.15 13.83
C GLU A 34 -5.59 -2.84 13.21
N THR A 35 -5.68 -1.72 13.94
CA THR A 35 -5.13 -0.42 13.49
C THR A 35 -3.62 -0.55 13.24
N ARG A 36 -2.91 -1.27 14.10
CA ARG A 36 -1.47 -1.52 13.95
C ARG A 36 -1.14 -2.29 12.68
N LYS A 37 -1.88 -3.36 12.36
CA LYS A 37 -1.71 -4.11 11.10
C LYS A 37 -1.91 -3.20 9.90
N MET A 38 -2.94 -2.35 9.93
CA MET A 38 -3.22 -1.40 8.85
C MET A 38 -2.06 -0.42 8.65
N TRP A 39 -1.50 0.12 9.74
CA TRP A 39 -0.32 0.98 9.67
C TRP A 39 0.88 0.26 9.05
N VAL A 40 1.14 -0.98 9.45
CA VAL A 40 2.25 -1.78 8.91
C VAL A 40 2.04 -2.01 7.41
N GLN A 41 0.85 -2.45 6.99
CA GLN A 41 0.52 -2.74 5.60
C GLN A 41 0.63 -1.51 4.70
N LYS A 42 0.19 -0.34 5.18
CA LYS A 42 0.20 0.91 4.39
C LYS A 42 1.60 1.53 4.28
N CYS A 43 2.39 1.47 5.35
CA CYS A 43 3.62 2.24 5.46
C CYS A 43 4.87 1.44 5.09
N TYR A 44 4.80 0.11 5.15
CA TYR A 44 5.97 -0.75 5.07
C TYR A 44 5.79 -1.85 4.00
N GLN A 45 6.80 -2.03 3.16
CA GLN A 45 6.78 -2.99 2.05
C GLN A 45 7.91 -4.06 2.11
N LYS A 46 8.74 -4.09 3.17
CA LYS A 46 9.85 -5.05 3.31
C LYS A 46 9.73 -5.89 4.59
N HIS A 47 10.60 -6.89 4.77
CA HIS A 47 10.56 -7.80 5.92
C HIS A 47 11.31 -7.27 7.15
N ASN A 48 10.89 -7.77 8.32
CA ASN A 48 11.33 -7.48 9.70
C ASN A 48 11.27 -6.01 10.13
N PHE A 49 10.17 -5.67 10.81
CA PHE A 49 9.88 -4.35 11.34
C PHE A 49 9.58 -4.43 12.84
N ASN A 50 10.38 -3.72 13.65
CA ASN A 50 10.10 -3.61 15.07
C ASN A 50 9.09 -2.48 15.32
N VAL A 51 7.82 -2.86 15.44
CA VAL A 51 6.69 -1.95 15.67
C VAL A 51 6.87 -1.10 16.95
N LYS A 52 7.53 -1.63 17.98
CA LYS A 52 7.68 -0.96 19.28
C LYS A 52 8.47 0.34 19.19
N ASN A 53 9.55 0.33 18.41
CA ASN A 53 10.47 1.46 18.30
C ASN A 53 10.16 2.36 17.11
N ALA A 54 9.41 1.86 16.15
CA ALA A 54 9.11 2.57 14.94
C ALA A 54 8.12 3.72 15.16
N ARG A 55 8.30 4.78 14.39
CA ARG A 55 7.47 5.99 14.48
C ARG A 55 7.06 6.50 13.11
N ILE A 56 5.86 7.03 13.00
CA ILE A 56 5.36 7.67 11.77
C ILE A 56 5.28 9.18 11.98
N CYS A 57 5.75 9.97 11.02
CA CYS A 57 5.69 11.42 11.16
C CYS A 57 4.30 11.95 10.80
N TRP A 58 3.97 13.13 11.34
CA TRP A 58 2.67 13.78 11.13
C TRP A 58 2.28 14.00 9.66
N LYS A 59 3.24 14.07 8.74
CA LYS A 59 3.02 14.28 7.29
C LYS A 59 2.21 13.16 6.62
N HIS A 60 2.02 12.04 7.30
CA HIS A 60 1.27 10.90 6.79
C HIS A 60 -0.19 10.85 7.25
N PHE A 61 -0.60 11.81 8.09
CA PHE A 61 -1.95 11.94 8.61
C PHE A 61 -2.58 13.24 8.11
N SER A 62 -3.89 13.21 7.86
CA SER A 62 -4.68 14.39 7.54
C SER A 62 -5.03 15.17 8.80
N ASP A 63 -5.40 16.44 8.66
CA ASP A 63 -5.83 17.26 9.80
C ASP A 63 -7.10 16.68 10.51
N GLU A 64 -7.88 15.84 9.80
CA GLU A 64 -9.09 15.18 10.32
C GLU A 64 -8.78 13.94 11.17
N ASP A 65 -7.59 13.34 11.01
CA ASP A 65 -7.15 12.18 11.80
C ASP A 65 -6.75 12.56 13.24
N PHE A 66 -6.64 13.86 13.51
CA PHE A 66 -6.31 14.37 14.84
C PHE A 66 -7.56 14.59 15.70
N CYS A 67 -7.37 14.46 17.00
CA CYS A 67 -8.40 14.74 17.98
C CYS A 67 -8.81 16.22 17.94
N ILE A 68 -10.13 16.47 17.92
CA ILE A 68 -10.70 17.81 17.82
C ILE A 68 -10.44 18.61 19.11
N LYS A 69 -10.28 17.93 20.25
CA LYS A 69 -10.04 18.53 21.57
C LYS A 69 -8.83 19.48 21.53
N GLU A 70 -7.74 19.08 20.91
CA GLU A 70 -6.51 19.86 20.82
C GLU A 70 -6.69 21.09 19.93
N LYS A 71 -7.55 21.02 18.91
CA LYS A 71 -7.94 22.14 18.06
C LYS A 71 -8.78 23.16 18.84
N ILE A 72 -9.75 22.69 19.63
CA ILE A 72 -10.59 23.54 20.49
C ILE A 72 -9.72 24.27 21.52
N LEU A 73 -8.76 23.56 22.12
CA LEU A 73 -7.80 24.13 23.09
C LEU A 73 -6.70 24.99 22.44
N LYS A 74 -6.76 25.23 21.13
CA LYS A 74 -5.77 26.01 20.35
C LYS A 74 -4.33 25.59 20.62
N LEU A 75 -4.10 24.29 20.88
CA LEU A 75 -2.77 23.77 21.12
C LEU A 75 -1.95 23.79 19.83
N PRO A 76 -0.62 23.99 19.91
CA PRO A 76 0.24 23.88 18.74
C PRO A 76 0.19 22.47 18.15
N LYS A 77 0.28 22.35 16.80
CA LYS A 77 0.13 21.07 16.07
C LYS A 77 1.08 19.96 16.54
N ASN A 78 2.25 20.33 17.06
CA ASN A 78 3.20 19.39 17.65
C ASN A 78 2.74 18.77 18.99
N LYS A 79 1.60 19.18 19.55
CA LYS A 79 0.96 18.57 20.73
C LYS A 79 -0.30 17.79 20.38
N TRP A 80 -0.73 17.79 19.12
CA TRP A 80 -1.94 17.09 18.70
C TRP A 80 -1.79 15.57 18.85
N LYS A 81 -2.88 14.93 19.26
CA LYS A 81 -3.01 13.48 19.35
C LYS A 81 -3.80 12.97 18.15
N LEU A 82 -3.47 11.74 17.73
CA LEU A 82 -4.26 11.02 16.74
C LEU A 82 -5.50 10.42 17.41
N LYS A 83 -6.58 10.31 16.66
CA LYS A 83 -7.72 9.46 17.02
C LYS A 83 -7.29 7.99 17.08
N GLU A 84 -8.07 7.15 17.75
CA GLU A 84 -7.76 5.73 17.93
C GLU A 84 -7.86 4.91 16.63
N ASP A 85 -8.72 5.37 15.72
CA ASP A 85 -8.99 4.82 14.39
C ASP A 85 -8.14 5.46 13.29
N ALA A 86 -7.31 6.45 13.62
CA ALA A 86 -6.48 7.15 12.65
C ALA A 86 -5.51 6.19 11.95
N VAL A 87 -5.49 6.22 10.62
CA VAL A 87 -4.60 5.42 9.78
C VAL A 87 -3.83 6.36 8.86
N PRO A 88 -2.51 6.16 8.68
CA PRO A 88 -1.74 6.97 7.74
C PRO A 88 -2.23 6.72 6.31
N LEU A 89 -2.64 7.79 5.64
CA LEU A 89 -3.17 7.77 4.28
C LEU A 89 -2.38 8.66 3.32
N LEU A 90 -1.67 9.67 3.84
CA LEU A 90 -0.95 10.65 3.03
C LEU A 90 0.51 10.23 2.80
N ASN A 91 1.07 10.62 1.65
CA ASN A 91 2.49 10.47 1.32
C ASN A 91 3.02 9.02 1.48
N LEU A 92 2.17 8.04 1.21
CA LEU A 92 2.55 6.62 1.27
C LEU A 92 3.37 6.22 0.04
N PRO A 93 4.27 5.23 0.18
CA PRO A 93 4.94 4.65 -0.98
C PRO A 93 3.89 4.15 -1.98
N LYS A 94 4.05 4.49 -3.25
CA LYS A 94 3.26 3.88 -4.33
C LYS A 94 3.41 2.36 -4.21
N SER A 95 2.31 1.62 -4.30
CA SER A 95 2.37 0.15 -4.26
C SER A 95 3.42 -0.33 -5.28
N PRO A 96 4.19 -1.38 -4.97
CA PRO A 96 5.10 -1.93 -5.94
C PRO A 96 4.24 -2.39 -7.11
N LYS A 97 4.36 -1.70 -8.25
CA LYS A 97 3.81 -2.22 -9.50
C LYS A 97 4.35 -3.65 -9.65
N PRO A 98 3.54 -4.61 -10.12
CA PRO A 98 4.05 -5.96 -10.39
C PRO A 98 5.32 -5.83 -11.22
N LYS A 99 6.39 -6.53 -10.81
CA LYS A 99 7.73 -6.41 -11.41
C LYS A 99 7.59 -6.49 -12.93
N THR A 100 7.85 -5.37 -13.62
CA THR A 100 7.83 -5.36 -15.08
C THR A 100 8.89 -6.32 -15.59
N SER A 101 8.66 -6.94 -16.75
CA SER A 101 9.54 -7.93 -17.39
C SER A 101 11.03 -7.52 -17.39
N ASN A 102 11.32 -6.22 -17.46
CA ASN A 102 12.67 -5.66 -17.41
C ASN A 102 13.46 -5.96 -16.12
N GLN A 103 12.83 -6.15 -14.96
CA GLN A 103 13.54 -6.53 -13.72
C GLN A 103 13.90 -8.01 -13.68
N LYS A 104 13.06 -8.89 -14.26
CA LYS A 104 13.40 -10.32 -14.46
C LYS A 104 14.64 -10.45 -15.35
N ASN A 105 14.70 -9.64 -16.41
CA ASN A 105 15.84 -9.61 -17.34
C ASN A 105 17.17 -9.23 -16.67
N ARG A 106 17.16 -8.38 -15.63
CA ARG A 106 18.41 -8.00 -14.93
C ARG A 106 18.98 -9.14 -14.10
N ASN A 107 18.15 -9.87 -13.35
CA ASN A 107 18.60 -11.01 -12.56
C ASN A 107 19.06 -12.17 -13.45
N GLU A 108 18.37 -12.43 -14.56
CA GLU A 108 18.79 -13.44 -15.53
C GLU A 108 20.11 -13.07 -16.21
N ARG A 109 20.33 -11.79 -16.55
CA ARG A 109 21.63 -11.33 -17.08
C ARG A 109 22.76 -11.47 -16.06
N ILE A 110 22.51 -11.22 -14.77
CA ILE A 110 23.52 -11.38 -13.70
C ILE A 110 23.85 -12.87 -13.50
N LYS A 111 22.83 -13.74 -13.44
CA LYS A 111 23.04 -15.19 -13.37
C LYS A 111 23.83 -15.72 -14.56
N LYS A 112 23.45 -15.32 -15.78
CA LYS A 112 24.15 -15.71 -17.02
C LYS A 112 25.60 -15.24 -17.02
N ARG A 113 25.88 -14.01 -16.55
CA ARG A 113 27.25 -13.48 -16.44
C ARG A 113 28.09 -14.23 -15.41
N ASN A 114 27.50 -14.62 -14.28
CA ASN A 114 28.20 -15.41 -13.26
C ASN A 114 28.46 -16.85 -13.72
N LEU A 115 27.51 -17.46 -14.44
CA LEU A 115 27.69 -18.79 -15.01
C LEU A 115 28.84 -18.82 -16.04
N LEU A 116 28.88 -17.84 -16.94
CA LEU A 116 29.95 -17.72 -17.95
C LEU A 116 31.34 -17.54 -17.32
N LYS A 117 31.44 -16.76 -16.24
CA LYS A 117 32.70 -16.59 -15.49
C LYS A 117 33.17 -17.90 -14.84
N ASN A 118 32.25 -18.68 -14.29
CA ASN A 118 32.59 -19.96 -13.68
C ASN A 118 33.08 -20.96 -14.73
N LEU A 119 32.45 -21.00 -15.91
CA LEU A 119 32.87 -21.85 -17.03
C LEU A 119 34.26 -21.47 -17.55
N GLN A 120 34.57 -20.17 -17.67
CA GLN A 120 35.89 -19.70 -18.11
C GLN A 120 37.00 -20.03 -17.10
N ASN A 121 36.72 -20.01 -15.80
CA ASN A 121 37.68 -20.40 -14.77
C ASN A 121 37.95 -21.91 -14.69
N THR A 122 37.18 -22.75 -15.40
CA THR A 122 37.36 -24.22 -15.36
C THR A 122 38.29 -24.73 -16.47
N GLN A 123 38.73 -23.88 -17.41
CA GLN A 123 39.54 -24.30 -18.57
C GLN A 123 41.05 -24.06 -18.48
N GLU A 124 41.61 -23.73 -17.29
CA GLU A 124 43.06 -23.46 -17.15
C GLU A 124 43.82 -24.45 -16.27
N ASN A 125 43.25 -25.58 -15.84
CA ASN A 125 44.00 -26.62 -15.15
C ASN A 125 43.58 -28.02 -15.62
N GLU A 126 44.13 -28.48 -16.74
CA GLU A 126 44.12 -29.90 -17.11
C GLU A 126 45.54 -30.28 -17.54
N ASP A 127 46.23 -31.05 -16.71
CA ASP A 127 47.29 -31.97 -17.15
C ASP A 127 46.92 -33.37 -16.63
N PRO A 128 47.07 -34.45 -17.43
CA PRO A 128 46.21 -35.63 -17.37
C PRO A 128 46.88 -36.82 -16.68
N THR A 129 46.10 -37.69 -16.01
CA THR A 129 46.46 -39.12 -15.90
C THR A 129 45.28 -40.04 -15.52
N LEU A 130 44.88 -40.86 -16.50
CA LEU A 130 44.60 -42.31 -16.49
C LEU A 130 43.74 -43.00 -15.38
N ASN A 131 42.55 -43.46 -15.84
CA ASN A 131 42.17 -44.88 -16.06
C ASN A 131 41.25 -45.66 -15.08
N ASN A 132 40.10 -46.06 -15.66
CA ASN A 132 39.33 -47.32 -15.57
C ASN A 132 38.54 -47.82 -14.33
N ASN A 133 37.23 -47.98 -14.61
CA ASN A 133 36.30 -49.11 -14.38
C ASN A 133 35.80 -49.49 -12.98
N GLY A 134 34.47 -49.47 -12.83
CA GLY A 134 33.71 -50.15 -11.78
C GLY A 134 32.19 -50.00 -11.97
N VAL A 135 31.49 -51.13 -12.10
CA VAL A 135 30.11 -51.35 -12.59
C VAL A 135 29.04 -51.24 -11.48
N GLY A 136 27.80 -50.90 -11.87
CA GLY A 136 26.54 -51.23 -11.18
C GLY A 136 25.68 -49.99 -10.86
N GLU A 137 24.38 -49.87 -11.12
CA GLU A 137 23.31 -50.72 -11.64
C GLU A 137 22.21 -49.79 -12.24
N VAL A 138 21.47 -50.28 -13.22
CA VAL A 138 20.31 -49.68 -13.93
C VAL A 138 19.05 -49.92 -13.01
N PRO A 139 17.79 -49.36 -13.17
CA PRO A 139 17.21 -48.99 -14.47
C PRO A 139 15.97 -48.02 -14.58
N VAL A 140 15.56 -47.82 -15.85
CA VAL A 140 14.23 -47.60 -16.48
C VAL A 140 13.54 -46.20 -16.55
N VAL A 141 13.57 -45.68 -17.79
CA VAL A 141 12.54 -45.05 -18.68
C VAL A 141 11.97 -43.65 -18.50
N ASP A 142 12.26 -42.86 -19.54
CA ASP A 142 11.43 -41.99 -20.38
C ASP A 142 9.95 -41.81 -20.02
N THR A 143 9.58 -40.56 -19.75
CA THR A 143 8.21 -40.06 -19.87
C THR A 143 8.18 -38.94 -20.90
N MET A 144 7.68 -39.24 -22.09
CA MET A 144 7.24 -38.25 -23.07
C MET A 144 5.72 -38.05 -22.97
N ASN A 145 5.35 -36.77 -23.01
CA ASN A 145 4.01 -36.18 -23.12
C ASN A 145 3.05 -36.93 -24.06
N THR A 146 1.74 -36.81 -23.79
CA THR A 146 0.74 -36.03 -24.58
C THR A 146 -0.66 -36.29 -24.04
N ILE A 147 -1.42 -35.27 -23.59
CA ILE A 147 -2.89 -35.23 -23.70
C ILE A 147 -3.37 -33.77 -23.84
N GLU A 148 -4.12 -33.50 -24.92
CA GLU A 148 -4.92 -32.32 -25.24
C GLU A 148 -6.38 -32.47 -24.74
N LEU A 149 -7.01 -31.33 -24.35
CA LEU A 149 -8.44 -30.92 -24.47
C LEU A 149 -9.51 -31.87 -23.82
N GLU A 150 -10.48 -31.51 -22.97
CA GLU A 150 -11.37 -30.34 -22.77
C GLU A 150 -12.23 -30.61 -21.47
N PRO A 151 -13.17 -29.75 -21.02
CA PRO A 151 -13.48 -29.50 -19.61
C PRO A 151 -14.48 -30.46 -18.97
N THR A 152 -14.14 -31.03 -17.81
CA THR A 152 -15.08 -31.72 -16.93
C THR A 152 -15.55 -30.80 -15.81
N VAL A 153 -16.79 -30.32 -15.93
CA VAL A 153 -17.56 -29.76 -14.83
C VAL A 153 -17.76 -30.87 -13.79
N THR A 154 -17.05 -30.78 -12.66
CA THR A 154 -17.41 -31.56 -11.46
C THR A 154 -17.75 -30.61 -10.33
N SER A 155 -19.05 -30.38 -10.21
CA SER A 155 -19.74 -29.92 -9.00
C SER A 155 -19.28 -30.73 -7.80
N ASN A 156 -18.82 -30.04 -6.75
CA ASN A 156 -18.82 -30.56 -5.38
C ASN A 156 -19.24 -29.43 -4.42
N ASN A 157 -20.54 -29.45 -4.08
CA ASN A 157 -21.17 -28.62 -3.06
C ASN A 157 -20.62 -28.92 -1.67
N ARG A 158 -19.91 -27.99 -1.02
CA ARG A 158 -19.75 -27.88 0.45
C ARG A 158 -19.43 -26.46 0.98
N ASP A 159 -20.01 -25.39 0.43
CA ASP A 159 -19.96 -24.08 1.12
C ASP A 159 -21.14 -23.13 0.79
N THR A 160 -22.36 -23.67 0.75
CA THR A 160 -23.56 -22.87 0.42
C THR A 160 -23.90 -21.85 1.51
N GLY A 161 -23.58 -22.13 2.78
CA GLY A 161 -23.86 -21.23 3.91
C GLY A 161 -22.93 -20.01 3.99
N SER A 162 -21.64 -20.15 3.65
CA SER A 162 -20.72 -18.99 3.64
C SER A 162 -20.93 -18.11 2.41
N GLN A 163 -21.38 -18.69 1.29
CA GLN A 163 -21.66 -17.94 0.07
C GLN A 163 -22.95 -17.11 0.18
N THR A 164 -24.02 -17.62 0.79
CA THR A 164 -25.28 -16.88 0.95
C THR A 164 -25.14 -15.69 1.90
N VAL A 165 -24.41 -15.85 3.01
CA VAL A 165 -24.14 -14.75 3.95
C VAL A 165 -23.36 -13.62 3.27
N ARG A 166 -22.33 -13.94 2.47
CA ARG A 166 -21.56 -12.94 1.71
C ARG A 166 -22.42 -12.22 0.67
N LEU A 167 -23.29 -12.94 -0.03
CA LEU A 167 -24.23 -12.35 -1.01
C LEU A 167 -25.24 -11.43 -0.33
N GLN A 168 -25.66 -11.76 0.89
CA GLN A 168 -26.59 -10.94 1.66
C GLN A 168 -25.92 -9.66 2.16
N GLU A 169 -24.70 -9.76 2.70
CA GLU A 169 -23.87 -8.60 3.06
C GLU A 169 -23.59 -7.69 1.84
N GLU A 170 -23.27 -8.27 0.69
CA GLU A 170 -23.08 -7.54 -0.56
C GLU A 170 -24.36 -6.80 -1.00
N SER A 171 -25.53 -7.43 -0.86
CA SER A 171 -26.81 -6.80 -1.18
C SER A 171 -27.14 -5.60 -0.27
N GLU A 172 -26.82 -5.70 1.02
CA GLU A 172 -27.02 -4.63 2.00
C GLU A 172 -26.06 -3.46 1.74
N LEU A 173 -24.80 -3.76 1.43
CA LEU A 173 -23.81 -2.76 1.03
C LEU A 173 -24.25 -2.04 -0.25
N LEU A 174 -24.76 -2.75 -1.26
CA LEU A 174 -25.27 -2.16 -2.49
C LEU A 174 -26.47 -1.23 -2.24
N LYS A 175 -27.38 -1.62 -1.34
CA LYS A 175 -28.49 -0.75 -0.91
C LYS A 175 -27.96 0.52 -0.25
N LYS A 176 -26.99 0.39 0.66
CA LYS A 176 -26.39 1.55 1.35
C LYS A 176 -25.68 2.49 0.37
N VAL A 177 -24.96 1.95 -0.61
CA VAL A 177 -24.29 2.74 -1.67
C VAL A 177 -25.34 3.52 -2.47
N ARG A 178 -26.45 2.88 -2.86
CA ARG A 178 -27.54 3.55 -3.60
C ARG A 178 -28.14 4.70 -2.79
N ASP A 179 -28.36 4.52 -1.50
CA ASP A 179 -28.94 5.57 -0.64
C ASP A 179 -27.96 6.73 -0.45
N LEU A 180 -26.66 6.44 -0.25
CA LEU A 180 -25.62 7.47 -0.19
C LEU A 180 -25.47 8.23 -1.51
N GLN A 181 -25.68 7.57 -2.65
CA GLN A 181 -25.67 8.25 -3.96
C GLN A 181 -26.84 9.22 -4.09
N LYS A 182 -28.05 8.85 -3.61
CA LYS A 182 -29.21 9.75 -3.57
C LYS A 182 -28.97 10.95 -2.67
N GLU A 183 -28.43 10.74 -1.47
CA GLU A 183 -28.09 11.82 -0.54
C GLU A 183 -27.04 12.76 -1.13
N ASN A 184 -25.98 12.23 -1.75
CA ASN A 184 -24.99 13.03 -2.46
C ASN A 184 -25.60 13.87 -3.59
N LEU A 185 -26.54 13.30 -4.36
CA LEU A 185 -27.25 14.02 -5.41
C LEU A 185 -28.07 15.18 -4.81
N TYR A 186 -28.80 14.92 -3.74
CA TYR A 186 -29.59 15.94 -3.04
C TYR A 186 -28.71 17.08 -2.50
N LEU A 187 -27.59 16.75 -1.84
CA LEU A 187 -26.65 17.73 -1.32
C LEU A 187 -26.05 18.59 -2.44
N LYS A 188 -25.73 18.00 -3.61
CA LYS A 188 -25.26 18.75 -4.78
C LYS A 188 -26.30 19.74 -5.28
N GLN A 189 -27.57 19.35 -5.35
CA GLN A 189 -28.65 20.26 -5.74
C GLN A 189 -28.82 21.40 -4.74
N LEU A 190 -28.73 21.12 -3.44
CA LEU A 190 -28.84 22.13 -2.40
C LEU A 190 -27.68 23.15 -2.46
N LEU A 191 -26.45 22.68 -2.68
CA LEU A 191 -25.28 23.53 -2.89
C LEU A 191 -25.43 24.41 -4.13
N GLN A 192 -25.98 23.87 -5.22
CA GLN A 192 -26.25 24.63 -6.43
C GLN A 192 -27.26 25.76 -6.15
N LYS A 193 -28.36 25.47 -5.45
CA LYS A 193 -29.35 26.49 -5.05
C LYS A 193 -28.72 27.60 -4.20
N LYS A 194 -27.94 27.25 -3.16
CA LYS A 194 -27.23 28.23 -2.33
C LYS A 194 -26.23 29.07 -3.14
N THR A 195 -25.57 28.47 -4.12
CA THR A 195 -24.64 29.17 -5.01
C THR A 195 -25.40 30.17 -5.89
N GLN A 196 -26.54 29.77 -6.45
CA GLN A 196 -27.40 30.65 -7.25
C GLN A 196 -27.94 31.82 -6.41
N GLU A 197 -28.39 31.55 -5.18
CA GLU A 197 -28.85 32.58 -4.24
C GLU A 197 -27.74 33.57 -3.91
N LYS A 198 -26.53 33.09 -3.59
CA LYS A 198 -25.36 33.94 -3.36
C LYS A 198 -25.02 34.80 -4.59
N ASN A 199 -25.06 34.20 -5.78
CA ASN A 199 -24.79 34.93 -7.02
C ASN A 199 -25.87 35.98 -7.30
N TRP A 200 -27.14 35.67 -7.01
CA TRP A 200 -28.25 36.61 -7.11
C TRP A 200 -28.09 37.79 -6.15
N LEU A 201 -27.76 37.53 -4.88
CA LEU A 201 -27.49 38.57 -3.87
C LEU A 201 -26.32 39.47 -4.28
N ASN A 202 -25.20 38.87 -4.73
CA ASN A 202 -24.04 39.63 -5.20
C ASN A 202 -24.39 40.56 -6.38
N LYS A 203 -25.19 40.07 -7.34
CA LYS A 203 -25.63 40.87 -8.48
C LYS A 203 -26.51 42.04 -8.06
N TYR A 204 -27.35 41.88 -7.04
CA TYR A 204 -28.21 42.95 -6.53
C TYR A 204 -27.40 44.01 -5.75
N LEU A 205 -26.47 43.56 -4.90
CA LEU A 205 -25.58 44.47 -4.16
C LEU A 205 -24.68 45.30 -5.08
N LEU A 206 -24.21 44.74 -6.20
CA LEU A 206 -23.40 45.46 -7.19
C LEU A 206 -24.20 46.53 -7.97
N LYS A 207 -25.52 46.35 -8.15
CA LYS A 207 -26.37 47.34 -8.82
C LYS A 207 -26.74 48.53 -7.93
N GLY A 208 -26.75 48.36 -6.61
CA GLY A 208 -27.04 49.44 -5.66
C GLY A 208 -25.91 50.46 -5.47
N SER A 209 -24.72 50.23 -6.03
CA SER A 209 -23.56 51.14 -5.94
C SER A 209 -23.30 51.98 -7.20
N SER A 210 -24.12 51.84 -8.25
CA SER A 210 -23.97 52.59 -9.51
C SER A 210 -25.01 53.68 -9.75
N GLU A 211 -25.90 53.96 -8.79
CA GLU A 211 -26.99 54.96 -8.89
C GLU A 211 -26.96 55.99 -7.73
N SER A 212 -25.78 56.38 -7.24
CA SER A 212 -25.62 57.48 -6.26
C SER A 212 -24.54 58.45 -6.70
#